data_AF-A0A960WHM3-F1
#
_entry.id   AF-A0A960WHM3-F1
#
_cell.length_a   1.000
_cell.length_b   1.000
_cell.length_c   1.000
_cell.angle_alpha   90.00
_cell.angle_beta   90.00
_cell.angle_gamma   90.00
#
_symmetry.space_group_name_H-M   'P 1'
#
loop_
_entity.id
_entity.type
_entity.pdbx_description
1 polymer ?
#
loop_
_entity_poly.entity_id
_entity_poly.type
_entity_poly.pdbx_seq_one_letter_code
_entity_poly.pdbx_strand_id
1 'polypeptide(L)'
;MQEKQHPLRKEDLKLAKEIDQQINQLSKLTGDRILLVKESDTQQLKYSSFESLIRESILEHQAIENSFAEGHVYCWRCQQSRDEHTQPASEREVFLGYSPQGQPQWGEFAQALLDLKDPRYYLAFEEKPVMLSRYLPGRELSKLQLKSHGKGNAGYRILSQIYLGYLPGPTGKMALTIQIIEWKKKNGKRYLNVNIIGKDYTSATLRELLSRKPYAGVFEALTILEQNIAALQNSIRLSSTAKDKAEKYRQIPVLMKEFETSLQKLARRKTRRTEHAQARLSEKRPVNKALDDLRAASNENIFKENKDDRRIVIGPKNRVHVFEADGKHITSLTLDRVSIDRRLKIMRWLPLASTEKEQLRRIHGI
;
A
#
# COMPACT_ATOMS: atom_id res chain seq x y z
N MET A 1 49.30 -33.81 45.94
CA MET A 1 49.53 -32.89 44.81
C MET A 1 48.81 -31.59 45.13
N GLN A 2 49.53 -30.51 45.42
CA GLN A 2 48.93 -29.19 45.70
C GLN A 2 48.79 -28.42 44.38
N GLU A 3 47.56 -28.11 44.00
CA GLU A 3 47.23 -27.23 42.88
C GLU A 3 47.65 -25.79 43.23
N LYS A 4 48.66 -25.28 42.53
CA LYS A 4 49.08 -23.89 42.63
C LYS A 4 48.05 -23.01 41.94
N GLN A 5 47.29 -22.23 42.72
CA GLN A 5 46.50 -21.11 42.21
C GLN A 5 47.44 -20.12 41.51
N HIS A 6 47.32 -20.04 40.18
CA HIS A 6 48.01 -19.04 39.40
C HIS A 6 47.34 -17.67 39.65
N PRO A 7 48.08 -16.64 40.12
CA PRO A 7 47.52 -15.30 40.24
C PRO A 7 47.18 -14.77 38.84
N LEU A 8 45.93 -14.33 38.66
CA LEU A 8 45.47 -13.62 37.46
C LEU A 8 46.47 -12.51 37.10
N ARG A 9 46.84 -12.42 35.82
CA ARG A 9 47.83 -11.43 35.38
C ARG A 9 47.26 -10.04 35.64
N LYS A 10 48.12 -9.06 35.98
CA LYS A 10 47.70 -7.67 36.22
C LYS A 10 46.86 -7.08 35.07
N GLU A 11 47.08 -7.59 33.86
CA GLU A 11 46.33 -7.24 32.65
C GLU A 11 44.87 -7.74 32.70
N ASP A 12 44.63 -8.95 33.22
CA ASP A 12 43.28 -9.51 33.39
C ASP A 12 42.48 -8.71 34.43
N LEU A 13 43.15 -8.27 35.50
CA LEU A 13 42.56 -7.40 36.53
C LEU A 13 42.21 -6.00 35.98
N LYS A 14 42.98 -5.50 35.01
CA LYS A 14 42.74 -4.22 34.35
C LYS A 14 41.56 -4.32 33.40
N LEU A 15 41.51 -5.39 32.60
CA LEU A 15 40.40 -5.67 31.68
C LEU A 15 39.08 -5.86 32.44
N ALA A 16 39.09 -6.60 33.56
CA ALA A 16 37.91 -6.77 34.40
C ALA A 16 37.38 -5.44 34.95
N LYS A 17 38.28 -4.52 35.37
CA LYS A 17 37.89 -3.19 35.84
C LYS A 17 37.32 -2.31 34.72
N GLU A 18 37.88 -2.38 33.52
CA GLU A 18 37.35 -1.64 32.36
C GLU A 18 35.97 -2.14 31.94
N ILE A 19 35.74 -3.46 31.96
CA ILE A 19 34.43 -4.07 31.70
C ILE A 19 33.40 -3.64 32.75
N ASP A 20 33.74 -3.70 34.04
CA ASP A 20 32.84 -3.24 35.13
C ASP A 20 32.50 -1.75 34.99
N GLN A 21 33.45 -0.92 34.53
CA GLN A 21 33.21 0.50 34.29
C GLN A 21 32.22 0.72 33.14
N GLN A 22 32.39 0.00 32.03
CA GLN A 22 31.49 0.07 30.87
C GLN A 22 30.07 -0.44 31.20
N ILE A 23 29.95 -1.53 31.96
CA ILE A 23 28.66 -2.07 32.42
C ILE A 23 27.93 -1.05 33.31
N ASN A 24 28.65 -0.41 34.24
CA ASN A 24 28.06 0.63 35.10
C ASN A 24 27.63 1.87 34.31
N GLN A 25 28.36 2.22 33.26
CA GLN A 25 28.01 3.34 32.38
C GLN A 25 26.75 3.01 31.55
N LEU A 26 26.63 1.77 31.06
CA LEU A 26 25.45 1.28 30.34
C LEU A 26 24.21 1.14 31.24
N SER A 27 24.36 0.68 32.48
CA SER A 27 23.24 0.58 33.45
C SER A 27 22.69 1.97 33.81
N LYS A 28 23.55 2.99 33.93
CA LYS A 28 23.13 4.39 34.13
C LYS A 28 22.36 4.98 32.95
N LEU A 29 22.65 4.55 31.73
CA LEU A 29 22.00 5.03 30.50
C LEU A 29 20.65 4.33 30.22
N THR A 30 20.49 3.10 30.69
CA THR A 30 19.32 2.25 30.39
C THR A 30 18.28 2.21 31.51
N GLY A 31 18.66 2.57 32.75
CA GLY A 31 17.76 2.58 33.91
C GLY A 31 17.52 1.21 34.54
N ASP A 32 18.05 0.14 33.95
CA ASP A 32 17.94 -1.23 34.46
C ASP A 32 19.17 -1.61 35.30
N ARG A 33 18.93 -2.14 36.51
CA ARG A 33 19.96 -2.73 37.39
C ARG A 33 20.33 -4.12 36.89
N ILE A 34 21.50 -4.26 36.29
CA ILE A 34 22.06 -5.57 35.92
C ILE A 34 22.70 -6.20 37.16
N LEU A 35 22.09 -7.27 37.70
CA LEU A 35 22.62 -8.05 38.82
C LEU A 35 23.58 -9.13 38.31
N LEU A 36 24.86 -9.04 38.66
CA LEU A 36 25.84 -10.11 38.43
C LEU A 36 25.87 -11.05 39.64
N VAL A 37 25.39 -12.29 39.46
CA VAL A 37 25.55 -13.38 40.43
C VAL A 37 26.95 -13.97 40.24
N LYS A 38 27.78 -13.94 41.30
CA LYS A 38 29.11 -14.57 41.33
C LYS A 38 28.98 -16.02 41.80
N GLU A 39 29.30 -16.99 40.95
CA GLU A 39 29.66 -18.36 41.34
C GLU A 39 30.47 -19.04 40.23
N SER A 40 31.51 -19.79 40.62
CA SER A 40 32.85 -19.75 40.01
C SER A 40 33.16 -20.70 38.84
N ASP A 41 32.32 -21.68 38.46
CA ASP A 41 32.72 -22.68 37.44
C ASP A 41 31.88 -22.66 36.15
N THR A 42 30.98 -21.68 36.00
CA THR A 42 30.14 -21.49 34.79
C THR A 42 30.63 -20.39 33.84
N GLN A 43 31.82 -19.82 34.10
CA GLN A 43 32.29 -18.62 33.43
C GLN A 43 32.46 -18.79 31.91
N GLN A 44 33.16 -19.80 31.40
CA GLN A 44 33.41 -19.91 29.95
C GLN A 44 32.13 -20.10 29.10
N LEU A 45 31.13 -20.84 29.60
CA LEU A 45 29.87 -21.07 28.90
C LEU A 45 28.89 -19.89 29.03
N LYS A 46 28.92 -19.12 30.13
CA LYS A 46 28.07 -17.94 30.29
C LYS A 46 28.64 -16.70 29.59
N TYR A 47 29.96 -16.52 29.54
CA TYR A 47 30.58 -15.39 28.85
C TYR A 47 30.29 -15.38 27.35
N SER A 48 30.25 -16.54 26.67
CA SER A 48 29.87 -16.59 25.26
C SER A 48 28.41 -16.21 25.03
N SER A 49 27.49 -16.59 25.94
CA SER A 49 26.08 -16.23 25.86
C SER A 49 25.84 -14.74 26.18
N PHE A 50 26.56 -14.17 27.14
CA PHE A 50 26.45 -12.76 27.53
C PHE A 50 27.10 -11.83 26.51
N GLU A 51 28.26 -12.19 25.98
CA GLU A 51 28.92 -11.44 24.91
C GLU A 51 28.08 -11.48 23.62
N SER A 52 27.42 -12.62 23.33
CA SER A 52 26.45 -12.71 22.24
C SER A 52 25.24 -11.83 22.47
N LEU A 53 24.67 -11.80 23.68
CA LEU A 53 23.54 -10.93 24.04
C LEU A 53 23.91 -9.44 24.00
N ILE A 54 25.11 -9.07 24.45
CA ILE A 54 25.62 -7.70 24.37
C ILE A 54 25.88 -7.32 22.92
N ARG A 55 26.52 -8.18 22.11
CA ARG A 55 26.73 -7.92 20.69
C ARG A 55 25.41 -7.81 19.94
N GLU A 56 24.44 -8.67 20.22
CA GLU A 56 23.09 -8.60 19.65
C GLU A 56 22.39 -7.31 20.06
N SER A 57 22.49 -6.90 21.32
CA SER A 57 21.95 -5.63 21.82
C SER A 57 22.64 -4.39 21.23
N ILE A 58 23.98 -4.42 21.05
CA ILE A 58 24.76 -3.35 20.44
C ILE A 58 24.48 -3.24 18.94
N LEU A 59 24.42 -4.36 18.21
CA LEU A 59 24.03 -4.41 16.80
C LEU A 59 22.58 -3.94 16.62
N GLU A 60 21.68 -4.32 17.52
CA GLU A 60 20.33 -3.78 17.58
C GLU A 60 20.35 -2.26 17.81
N HIS A 61 21.19 -1.74 18.70
CA HIS A 61 21.29 -0.31 18.98
C HIS A 61 21.91 0.50 17.83
N GLN A 62 22.89 -0.04 17.11
CA GLN A 62 23.54 0.61 15.97
C GLN A 62 22.64 0.62 14.72
N ALA A 63 21.79 -0.39 14.51
CA ALA A 63 20.87 -0.45 13.38
C ALA A 63 19.69 0.53 13.48
N ILE A 64 19.34 1.02 14.67
CA ILE A 64 18.09 1.75 14.94
C ILE A 64 18.06 3.17 14.34
N GLU A 65 19.20 3.85 14.23
CA GLU A 65 19.22 5.29 13.96
C GLU A 65 18.87 5.66 12.50
N ASN A 66 19.25 4.81 11.55
CA ASN A 66 19.08 5.04 10.12
C ASN A 66 18.41 3.86 9.41
N SER A 67 17.69 2.99 10.14
CA SER A 67 17.09 1.79 9.53
C SER A 67 15.98 2.11 8.52
N PHE A 68 15.29 3.25 8.67
CA PHE A 68 14.25 3.67 7.75
C PHE A 68 14.68 4.82 6.86
N ALA A 69 14.54 4.63 5.55
CA ALA A 69 14.56 5.69 4.55
C ALA A 69 13.34 5.52 3.63
N GLU A 70 12.60 6.61 3.41
CA GLU A 70 11.46 6.61 2.48
C GLU A 70 11.90 6.26 1.07
N GLY A 71 11.19 5.34 0.42
CA GLY A 71 11.52 4.86 -0.92
C GLY A 71 12.60 3.78 -0.94
N HIS A 72 12.98 3.24 0.22
CA HIS A 72 14.02 2.22 0.32
C HIS A 72 13.62 1.08 1.28
N VAL A 73 14.15 -0.12 1.04
CA VAL A 73 14.12 -1.25 1.99
C VAL A 73 15.44 -1.32 2.74
N TYR A 74 15.45 -1.54 4.06
CA TYR A 74 16.70 -1.70 4.80
C TYR A 74 17.50 -2.91 4.33
N CYS A 75 18.79 -2.74 4.02
CA CYS A 75 19.70 -3.84 3.68
C CYS A 75 20.43 -4.32 4.93
N TRP A 76 20.10 -5.53 5.41
CA TRP A 76 20.73 -6.10 6.61
C TRP A 76 22.16 -6.58 6.36
N ARG A 77 22.50 -6.90 5.11
CA ARG A 77 23.86 -7.28 4.72
C ARG A 77 24.82 -6.09 4.85
N CYS A 78 24.44 -4.93 4.34
CA CYS A 78 25.24 -3.70 4.38
C CYS A 78 25.01 -2.87 5.64
N GLN A 79 23.94 -3.18 6.39
CA GLN A 79 23.44 -2.41 7.53
C GLN A 79 23.08 -0.95 7.19
N GLN A 80 22.58 -0.72 5.97
CA GLN A 80 22.25 0.61 5.45
C GLN A 80 20.82 0.66 4.92
N SER A 81 20.16 1.82 5.05
CA SER A 81 18.86 2.09 4.43
C SER A 81 18.96 2.73 3.06
N ARG A 82 20.16 3.22 2.68
CA ARG A 82 20.43 3.86 1.39
C ARG A 82 21.70 3.27 0.81
N ASP A 83 21.54 2.25 -0.01
CA ASP A 83 22.60 1.64 -0.81
C ASP A 83 22.01 1.21 -2.17
N GLU A 84 22.84 0.64 -3.05
CA GLU A 84 22.40 0.14 -4.35
C GLU A 84 21.38 -1.01 -4.25
N HIS A 85 21.34 -1.73 -3.14
CA HIS A 85 20.44 -2.86 -2.91
C HIS A 85 19.09 -2.42 -2.34
N THR A 86 18.97 -1.22 -1.78
CA THR A 86 17.75 -0.79 -1.09
C THR A 86 16.64 -0.34 -2.04
N GLN A 87 16.89 -0.31 -3.34
CA GLN A 87 15.94 0.01 -4.41
C GLN A 87 16.00 -1.01 -5.54
N PRO A 88 14.92 -1.12 -6.35
CA PRO A 88 14.97 -1.93 -7.56
C PRO A 88 16.01 -1.39 -8.54
N ALA A 89 16.52 -2.24 -9.42
CA ALA A 89 17.42 -1.86 -10.50
C ALA A 89 16.65 -1.37 -11.74
N SER A 90 15.39 -1.75 -11.90
CA SER A 90 14.52 -1.34 -13.00
C SER A 90 13.14 -0.85 -12.54
N GLU A 91 12.50 0.02 -13.34
CA GLU A 91 11.12 0.51 -13.09
C GLU A 91 10.08 -0.61 -13.00
N ARG A 92 10.39 -1.81 -13.50
CA ARG A 92 9.45 -2.96 -13.53
C ARG A 92 9.60 -3.91 -12.34
N GLU A 93 10.57 -3.67 -11.46
CA GLU A 93 10.87 -4.60 -10.38
C GLU A 93 10.12 -4.26 -9.09
N VAL A 94 9.86 -5.31 -8.31
CA VAL A 94 9.25 -5.25 -6.99
C VAL A 94 10.08 -6.04 -5.99
N PHE A 95 9.93 -5.74 -4.70
CA PHE A 95 10.68 -6.39 -3.64
C PHE A 95 10.18 -7.81 -3.38
N LEU A 96 10.99 -8.82 -3.67
CA LEU A 96 10.62 -10.23 -3.50
C LEU A 96 10.79 -10.73 -2.06
N GLY A 97 11.56 -10.02 -1.25
CA GLY A 97 11.94 -10.44 0.10
C GLY A 97 13.43 -10.31 0.33
N TYR A 98 13.91 -10.97 1.38
CA TYR A 98 15.32 -11.01 1.72
C TYR A 98 15.96 -12.35 1.36
N SER A 99 17.21 -12.31 0.91
CA SER A 99 18.10 -13.45 0.86
C SER A 99 18.44 -13.95 2.28
N PRO A 100 19.05 -15.15 2.43
CA PRO A 100 19.50 -15.64 3.73
C PRO A 100 20.45 -14.69 4.48
N GLN A 101 21.29 -13.96 3.74
CA GLN A 101 22.23 -12.96 4.25
C GLN A 101 21.59 -11.59 4.48
N GLY A 102 20.26 -11.47 4.34
CA GLY A 102 19.53 -10.24 4.63
C GLY A 102 19.71 -9.12 3.59
N GLN A 103 20.25 -9.45 2.41
CA GLN A 103 20.25 -8.54 1.27
C GLN A 103 18.87 -8.53 0.61
N PRO A 104 18.29 -7.35 0.31
CA PRO A 104 17.07 -7.21 -0.47
C PRO A 104 17.15 -7.97 -1.80
N GLN A 105 16.04 -8.60 -2.21
CA GLN A 105 15.90 -9.24 -3.50
C GLN A 105 14.82 -8.52 -4.29
N TRP A 106 15.14 -8.18 -5.53
CA TRP A 106 14.26 -7.51 -6.47
C TRP A 106 14.04 -8.43 -7.66
N GLY A 107 12.87 -8.34 -8.27
CA GLY A 107 12.59 -9.06 -9.49
C GLY A 107 11.40 -8.50 -10.23
N GLU A 108 11.33 -8.90 -11.49
CA GLU A 108 10.34 -8.40 -12.44
C GLU A 108 8.91 -8.69 -11.95
N PHE A 109 8.03 -7.69 -11.99
CA PHE A 109 6.68 -7.77 -11.43
C PHE A 109 5.83 -8.91 -12.02
N ALA A 110 5.84 -9.11 -13.33
CA ALA A 110 5.08 -10.19 -13.97
C ALA A 110 5.63 -11.57 -13.59
N GLN A 111 6.96 -11.70 -13.48
CA GLN A 111 7.58 -12.92 -12.94
C GLN A 111 7.17 -13.16 -11.47
N ALA A 112 7.16 -12.12 -10.64
CA ALA A 112 6.73 -12.21 -9.25
C ALA A 112 5.27 -12.69 -9.12
N LEU A 113 4.37 -12.24 -10.02
CA LEU A 113 2.99 -12.74 -10.07
C LEU A 113 2.93 -14.22 -10.48
N LEU A 114 3.78 -14.64 -11.42
CA LEU A 114 3.87 -16.03 -11.86
C LEU A 114 4.36 -16.96 -10.73
N ASP A 115 5.40 -16.56 -10.01
CA ASP A 115 5.95 -17.32 -8.88
C ASP A 115 4.93 -17.46 -7.74
N LEU A 116 4.11 -16.42 -7.53
CA LEU A 116 2.98 -16.43 -6.59
C LEU A 116 1.75 -17.18 -7.11
N LYS A 117 1.81 -17.72 -8.34
CA LYS A 117 0.70 -18.39 -9.03
C LYS A 117 -0.56 -17.52 -9.06
N ASP A 118 -0.42 -16.21 -9.25
CA ASP A 118 -1.57 -15.33 -9.37
C ASP A 118 -2.31 -15.69 -10.67
N PRO A 119 -3.59 -16.05 -10.63
CA PRO A 119 -4.32 -16.49 -11.81
C PRO A 119 -4.44 -15.40 -12.88
N ARG A 120 -4.13 -14.14 -12.55
CA ARG A 120 -4.23 -12.98 -13.43
C ARG A 120 -2.90 -12.59 -14.06
N TYR A 121 -1.81 -13.34 -13.83
CA TYR A 121 -0.47 -12.97 -14.29
C TYR A 121 -0.41 -12.68 -15.81
N TYR A 122 -1.19 -13.42 -16.62
CA TYR A 122 -1.26 -13.25 -18.07
C TYR A 122 -1.72 -11.85 -18.50
N LEU A 123 -2.52 -11.15 -17.69
CA LEU A 123 -2.99 -9.78 -17.97
C LEU A 123 -1.85 -8.75 -17.99
N ALA A 124 -0.70 -9.05 -17.39
CA ALA A 124 0.48 -8.20 -17.42
C ALA A 124 1.16 -8.18 -18.82
N PHE A 125 0.94 -9.23 -19.61
CA PHE A 125 1.54 -9.44 -20.93
C PHE A 125 0.67 -8.97 -22.10
N GLU A 126 -0.57 -8.54 -21.84
CA GLU A 126 -1.44 -7.96 -22.87
C GLU A 126 -0.84 -6.66 -23.44
N GLU A 127 -1.18 -6.31 -24.68
CA GLU A 127 -0.74 -5.08 -25.35
C GLU A 127 -1.06 -3.82 -24.52
N LYS A 128 -2.22 -3.84 -23.85
CA LYS A 128 -2.65 -2.80 -22.90
C LYS A 128 -2.77 -3.42 -21.51
N PRO A 129 -1.66 -3.54 -20.76
CA PRO A 129 -1.69 -4.22 -19.48
C PRO A 129 -2.65 -3.54 -18.52
N VAL A 130 -3.45 -4.37 -17.85
CA VAL A 130 -4.32 -3.91 -16.77
C VAL A 130 -3.47 -3.72 -15.51
N MET A 131 -3.81 -2.71 -14.72
CA MET A 131 -3.22 -2.54 -13.40
C MET A 131 -3.63 -3.72 -12.50
N LEU A 132 -2.66 -4.46 -12.01
CA LEU A 132 -2.80 -5.58 -11.08
C LEU A 132 -2.21 -5.21 -9.72
N SER A 133 -2.74 -5.86 -8.69
CA SER A 133 -2.20 -5.77 -7.34
C SER A 133 -2.22 -7.13 -6.65
N ARG A 134 -1.20 -7.36 -5.81
CA ARG A 134 -1.05 -8.61 -5.05
C ARG A 134 -0.55 -8.35 -3.63
N TYR A 135 -1.33 -8.75 -2.63
CA TYR A 135 -0.94 -8.70 -1.22
C TYR A 135 0.01 -9.84 -0.82
N LEU A 136 1.00 -9.52 0.02
CA LEU A 136 1.89 -10.45 0.70
C LEU A 136 2.01 -10.12 2.20
N PRO A 137 1.95 -11.12 3.09
CA PRO A 137 2.24 -10.92 4.51
C PRO A 137 3.75 -10.83 4.75
N GLY A 138 4.18 -9.98 5.69
CA GLY A 138 5.60 -9.70 5.94
C GLY A 138 6.46 -10.91 6.35
N ARG A 139 5.84 -11.94 6.91
CA ARG A 139 6.52 -13.21 7.24
C ARG A 139 7.05 -13.95 6.00
N GLU A 140 6.40 -13.79 4.84
CA GLU A 140 6.88 -14.43 3.60
C GLU A 140 8.14 -13.73 3.10
N LEU A 141 8.21 -12.40 3.26
CA LEU A 141 9.34 -11.58 2.83
C LEU A 141 10.62 -11.84 3.62
N SER A 142 10.49 -12.33 4.85
CA SER A 142 11.61 -12.66 5.76
C SER A 142 11.79 -14.17 5.95
N LYS A 143 11.09 -14.99 5.14
CA LYS A 143 11.07 -16.46 5.31
C LYS A 143 12.45 -17.08 5.19
N LEU A 144 13.22 -16.67 4.18
CA LEU A 144 14.56 -17.17 3.88
C LEU A 144 15.66 -16.50 4.71
N GLN A 145 15.38 -15.31 5.25
CA GLN A 145 16.33 -14.53 6.05
C GLN A 145 16.73 -15.27 7.33
N LEU A 146 18.03 -15.21 7.66
CA LEU A 146 18.58 -15.75 8.90
C LEU A 146 18.43 -14.76 10.07
N LYS A 147 18.38 -15.28 11.30
CA LYS A 147 18.29 -14.45 12.52
C LYS A 147 19.47 -13.47 12.64
N SER A 148 20.69 -13.94 12.38
CA SER A 148 21.91 -13.13 12.36
C SER A 148 21.89 -11.99 11.35
N HIS A 149 20.98 -12.03 10.38
CA HIS A 149 20.84 -11.03 9.34
C HIS A 149 19.47 -10.34 9.38
N GLY A 150 18.90 -10.16 10.58
CA GLY A 150 17.73 -9.30 10.78
C GLY A 150 16.37 -10.00 10.89
N LYS A 151 16.30 -11.34 10.75
CA LYS A 151 15.03 -12.04 10.89
C LYS A 151 14.47 -11.88 12.31
N GLY A 152 13.35 -11.19 12.42
CA GLY A 152 12.68 -10.93 13.70
C GLY A 152 13.27 -9.79 14.51
N ASN A 153 14.22 -9.03 13.94
CA ASN A 153 14.81 -7.87 14.60
C ASN A 153 13.74 -6.79 14.87
N ALA A 154 13.78 -6.18 16.06
CA ALA A 154 12.79 -5.21 16.50
C ALA A 154 13.04 -3.77 16.03
N GLY A 155 14.22 -3.50 15.42
CA GLY A 155 14.63 -2.20 14.92
C GLY A 155 13.98 -1.82 13.59
N TYR A 156 13.76 -2.79 12.70
CA TYR A 156 13.09 -2.62 11.41
C TYR A 156 12.38 -3.90 10.98
N ARG A 157 11.10 -3.81 10.62
CA ARG A 157 10.30 -4.97 10.24
C ARG A 157 9.26 -4.61 9.19
N ILE A 158 9.27 -5.33 8.07
CA ILE A 158 8.18 -5.25 7.09
C ILE A 158 7.03 -6.12 7.58
N LEU A 159 5.88 -5.50 7.86
CA LEU A 159 4.69 -6.19 8.39
C LEU A 159 3.82 -6.79 7.29
N SER A 160 3.78 -6.11 6.14
CA SER A 160 2.98 -6.49 4.98
C SER A 160 3.39 -5.69 3.76
N GLN A 161 3.08 -6.22 2.58
CA GLN A 161 3.42 -5.61 1.31
C GLN A 161 2.32 -5.83 0.27
N ILE A 162 2.23 -4.92 -0.70
CA ILE A 162 1.50 -5.09 -1.94
C ILE A 162 2.45 -4.82 -3.11
N TYR A 163 2.41 -5.72 -4.09
CA TYR A 163 2.87 -5.42 -5.45
C TYR A 163 1.79 -4.67 -6.19
N LEU A 164 2.17 -3.62 -6.92
CA LEU A 164 1.27 -2.84 -7.75
C LEU A 164 1.91 -2.62 -9.12
N GLY A 165 1.27 -3.09 -10.19
CA GLY A 165 1.79 -2.89 -11.53
C GLY A 165 0.89 -3.52 -12.60
N TYR A 166 1.00 -3.15 -13.87
CA TYR A 166 1.78 -2.02 -14.32
C TYR A 166 0.98 -0.72 -14.27
N LEU A 167 1.68 0.35 -13.90
CA LEU A 167 1.26 1.73 -14.06
C LEU A 167 2.06 2.33 -15.23
N PRO A 168 1.51 3.24 -16.04
CA PRO A 168 2.34 4.01 -16.97
C PRO A 168 3.41 4.85 -16.21
N GLY A 169 4.67 4.52 -16.41
CA GLY A 169 5.83 5.26 -15.91
C GLY A 169 6.44 6.16 -16.99
N PRO A 170 7.45 6.99 -16.66
CA PRO A 170 8.08 7.87 -17.64
C PRO A 170 8.78 7.15 -18.79
N THR A 171 9.35 5.97 -18.54
CA THR A 171 10.01 5.16 -19.58
C THR A 171 9.14 4.01 -20.09
N GLY A 172 7.89 3.90 -19.63
CA GLY A 172 6.92 2.93 -20.12
C GLY A 172 6.05 2.32 -19.04
N LYS A 173 6.37 1.10 -18.61
CA LYS A 173 5.61 0.37 -17.57
C LYS A 173 6.40 0.41 -16.26
N MET A 174 5.75 0.85 -15.19
CA MET A 174 6.30 0.93 -13.84
C MET A 174 5.55 -0.02 -12.91
N ALA A 175 6.29 -0.68 -12.02
CA ALA A 175 5.78 -1.44 -10.90
C ALA A 175 6.25 -0.79 -9.59
N LEU A 176 5.43 -0.90 -8.56
CA LEU A 176 5.68 -0.33 -7.25
C LEU A 176 5.54 -1.39 -6.16
N THR A 177 6.35 -1.23 -5.14
CA THR A 177 6.23 -1.96 -3.88
C THR A 177 5.66 -1.03 -2.82
N ILE A 178 4.53 -1.40 -2.21
CA ILE A 178 3.91 -0.65 -1.11
C ILE A 178 3.98 -1.48 0.16
N GLN A 179 4.61 -0.96 1.21
CA GLN A 179 4.86 -1.69 2.46
C GLN A 179 4.25 -0.97 3.66
N ILE A 180 3.79 -1.75 4.64
CA ILE A 180 3.68 -1.27 6.01
C ILE A 180 4.91 -1.75 6.75
N ILE A 181 5.69 -0.80 7.24
CA ILE A 181 6.90 -1.07 8.00
C ILE A 181 6.71 -0.63 9.45
N GLU A 182 7.35 -1.36 10.35
CA GLU A 182 7.59 -0.95 11.72
C GLU A 182 9.06 -0.67 11.89
N TRP A 183 9.40 0.46 12.50
CA TRP A 183 10.79 0.78 12.81
C TRP A 183 10.89 1.54 14.14
N LYS A 184 12.08 1.53 14.73
CA LYS A 184 12.34 2.13 16.04
C LYS A 184 13.14 3.42 15.86
N LYS A 185 12.76 4.50 16.55
CA LYS A 185 13.56 5.74 16.62
C LYS A 185 14.58 5.68 17.76
N LYS A 186 15.52 6.64 17.78
CA LYS A 186 16.50 6.84 18.89
C LYS A 186 15.89 6.80 20.30
N ASN A 187 14.69 7.35 20.46
CA ASN A 187 13.98 7.39 21.74
C ASN A 187 13.35 6.03 22.14
N GLY A 188 13.64 4.97 21.39
CA GLY A 188 13.12 3.63 21.61
C GLY A 188 11.66 3.42 21.19
N LYS A 189 10.95 4.47 20.76
CA LYS A 189 9.55 4.37 20.35
C LYS A 189 9.45 3.75 18.96
N ARG A 190 8.45 2.89 18.78
CA ARG A 190 8.14 2.25 17.50
C ARG A 190 7.18 3.11 16.68
N TYR A 191 7.38 3.08 15.37
CA TYR A 191 6.61 3.81 14.39
C TYR A 191 6.17 2.88 13.27
N LEU A 192 4.93 3.04 12.83
CA LEU A 192 4.37 2.45 11.63
C LEU A 192 4.39 3.49 10.52
N ASN A 193 4.89 3.10 9.35
CA ASN A 193 4.90 3.94 8.16
C ASN A 193 4.44 3.16 6.94
N VAL A 194 3.76 3.87 6.02
CA VAL A 194 3.52 3.40 4.66
C VAL A 194 4.73 3.81 3.82
N ASN A 195 5.45 2.82 3.30
CA ASN A 195 6.62 3.03 2.44
C ASN A 195 6.27 2.65 1.00
N ILE A 196 6.59 3.51 0.04
CA ILE A 196 6.32 3.30 -1.38
C ILE A 196 7.64 3.33 -2.10
N ILE A 197 7.94 2.26 -2.82
CA ILE A 197 9.24 2.03 -3.42
C ILE A 197 9.06 1.78 -4.92
N GLY A 198 9.86 2.49 -5.71
CA GLY A 198 9.99 2.36 -7.15
C GLY A 198 11.39 2.84 -7.56
N LYS A 199 11.84 2.48 -8.76
CA LYS A 199 13.18 2.81 -9.26
C LYS A 199 13.39 4.32 -9.30
N ASP A 200 14.46 4.80 -8.67
CA ASP A 200 14.91 6.21 -8.70
C ASP A 200 13.88 7.24 -8.19
N TYR A 201 12.89 6.79 -7.41
CA TYR A 201 11.92 7.68 -6.79
C TYR A 201 11.99 7.62 -5.27
N THR A 202 11.90 8.80 -4.65
CA THR A 202 11.52 8.91 -3.25
C THR A 202 10.02 8.65 -3.09
N SER A 203 9.57 8.25 -1.90
CA SER A 203 8.12 8.10 -1.67
C SER A 203 7.36 9.43 -1.84
N ALA A 204 7.96 10.59 -1.60
CA ALA A 204 7.35 11.88 -1.86
C ALA A 204 7.12 12.11 -3.37
N THR A 205 8.12 11.83 -4.19
CA THR A 205 8.02 11.95 -5.65
C THR A 205 6.97 10.99 -6.23
N LEU A 206 6.90 9.75 -5.71
CA LEU A 206 5.85 8.81 -6.11
C LEU A 206 4.46 9.30 -5.72
N ARG A 207 4.29 9.89 -4.53
CA ARG A 207 3.00 10.48 -4.13
C ARG A 207 2.57 11.60 -5.06
N GLU A 208 3.49 12.48 -5.41
CA GLU A 208 3.21 13.55 -6.37
C GLU A 208 2.79 12.98 -7.73
N LEU A 209 3.53 12.00 -8.24
CA LEU A 209 3.19 11.32 -9.51
C LEU A 209 1.80 10.68 -9.44
N LEU A 210 1.51 9.96 -8.34
CA LEU A 210 0.23 9.28 -8.15
C LEU A 210 -0.94 10.27 -7.95
N SER A 211 -0.69 11.47 -7.46
CA SER A 211 -1.74 12.50 -7.28
C SER A 211 -2.32 12.98 -8.62
N ARG A 212 -1.56 12.86 -9.71
CA ARG A 212 -1.94 13.32 -11.04
C ARG A 212 -2.78 12.27 -11.77
N LYS A 213 -3.59 12.70 -12.75
CA LYS A 213 -4.27 11.75 -13.65
C LYS A 213 -3.22 11.00 -14.48
N PRO A 214 -3.39 9.69 -14.74
CA PRO A 214 -4.57 8.86 -14.48
C PRO A 214 -4.60 8.16 -13.09
N TYR A 215 -3.69 8.49 -12.17
CA TYR A 215 -3.46 7.77 -10.91
C TYR A 215 -4.23 8.27 -9.71
N ALA A 216 -4.98 9.37 -9.83
CA ALA A 216 -5.67 10.00 -8.70
C ALA A 216 -6.46 9.02 -7.80
N GLY A 217 -7.08 7.97 -8.37
CA GLY A 217 -7.76 6.95 -7.56
C GLY A 217 -6.82 6.05 -6.75
N VAL A 218 -5.63 5.73 -7.28
CA VAL A 218 -4.58 5.01 -6.54
C VAL A 218 -4.09 5.87 -5.39
N PHE A 219 -3.85 7.17 -5.64
CA PHE A 219 -3.46 8.12 -4.62
C PHE A 219 -4.52 8.27 -3.51
N GLU A 220 -5.79 8.41 -3.86
CA GLU A 220 -6.89 8.46 -2.90
C GLU A 220 -6.93 7.20 -2.01
N ALA A 221 -6.83 6.01 -2.61
CA ALA A 221 -6.79 4.75 -1.87
C ALA A 221 -5.58 4.65 -0.94
N LEU A 222 -4.43 5.18 -1.38
CA LEU A 222 -3.20 5.23 -0.59
C LEU A 222 -3.32 6.20 0.59
N THR A 223 -3.91 7.39 0.38
CA THR A 223 -4.16 8.36 1.45
C THR A 223 -5.08 7.78 2.53
N ILE A 224 -6.12 7.04 2.14
CA ILE A 224 -7.00 6.33 3.09
C ILE A 224 -6.21 5.30 3.89
N LEU A 225 -5.34 4.51 3.24
CA LEU A 225 -4.47 3.55 3.94
C LEU A 225 -3.56 4.27 4.94
N GLU A 226 -2.91 5.36 4.55
CA GLU A 226 -2.03 6.14 5.42
C GLU A 226 -2.74 6.70 6.65
N GLN A 227 -3.95 7.24 6.46
CA GLN A 227 -4.80 7.72 7.57
C GLN A 227 -5.16 6.58 8.53
N ASN A 228 -5.55 5.42 8.00
CA ASN A 228 -5.88 4.25 8.82
C ASN A 228 -4.66 3.73 9.59
N ILE A 229 -3.48 3.72 8.98
CA ILE A 229 -2.23 3.30 9.64
C ILE A 229 -1.81 4.32 10.71
N ALA A 230 -2.00 5.61 10.47
CA ALA A 230 -1.74 6.65 11.47
C ALA A 230 -2.68 6.52 12.68
N ALA A 231 -3.97 6.26 12.44
CA ALA A 231 -4.95 5.99 13.50
C ALA A 231 -4.60 4.72 14.28
N LEU A 232 -4.23 3.64 13.58
CA LEU A 232 -3.80 2.39 14.20
C LEU A 232 -2.55 2.58 15.06
N GLN A 233 -1.55 3.33 14.58
CA GLN A 233 -0.36 3.67 15.37
C GLN A 233 -0.72 4.38 16.68
N ASN A 234 -1.64 5.35 16.64
CA ASN A 234 -2.08 6.04 17.85
C ASN A 234 -2.77 5.07 18.81
N SER A 235 -3.61 4.16 18.30
CA SER A 235 -4.23 3.13 19.14
C SER A 235 -3.21 2.19 19.79
N ILE A 236 -2.18 1.75 19.06
CA ILE A 236 -1.10 0.90 19.58
C ILE A 236 -0.30 1.61 20.68
N ARG A 237 -0.11 2.93 20.57
CA ARG A 237 0.56 3.74 21.59
C ARG A 237 -0.25 3.85 22.88
N LEU A 238 -1.57 3.92 22.76
CA LEU A 238 -2.49 4.00 23.89
C LEU A 238 -2.78 2.63 24.53
N SER A 239 -2.45 1.53 23.86
CA SER A 239 -2.62 0.17 24.39
C SER A 239 -1.80 -0.07 25.66
N SER A 240 -2.49 -0.44 26.73
CA SER A 240 -1.91 -0.70 28.06
C SER A 240 -1.31 -2.10 28.22
N THR A 241 -1.74 -3.07 27.40
CA THR A 241 -1.29 -4.47 27.52
C THR A 241 -0.66 -5.00 26.23
N ALA A 242 0.20 -6.02 26.36
CA ALA A 242 0.79 -6.70 25.21
C ALA A 242 -0.28 -7.41 24.35
N LYS A 243 -1.33 -7.96 24.98
CA LYS A 243 -2.45 -8.61 24.30
C LYS A 243 -3.24 -7.64 23.44
N ASP A 244 -3.56 -6.45 23.97
CA ASP A 244 -4.25 -5.40 23.21
C ASP A 244 -3.40 -4.93 22.02
N LYS A 245 -2.10 -4.66 22.25
CA LYS A 245 -1.16 -4.35 21.15
C LYS A 245 -1.21 -5.41 20.05
N ALA A 246 -1.06 -6.68 20.42
CA ALA A 246 -1.10 -7.79 19.46
C ALA A 246 -2.40 -7.82 18.64
N GLU A 247 -3.54 -7.53 19.27
CA GLU A 247 -4.83 -7.44 18.59
C GLU A 247 -4.86 -6.27 17.58
N LYS A 248 -4.31 -5.10 17.94
CA LYS A 248 -4.16 -3.99 16.99
C LYS A 248 -3.26 -4.36 15.80
N TYR A 249 -2.13 -5.04 16.01
CA TYR A 249 -1.29 -5.49 14.89
C TYR A 249 -2.01 -6.45 13.93
N ARG A 250 -3.00 -7.23 14.41
CA ARG A 250 -3.80 -8.12 13.54
C ARG A 250 -4.68 -7.36 12.54
N GLN A 251 -4.90 -6.07 12.73
CA GLN A 251 -5.65 -5.23 11.79
C GLN A 251 -4.84 -4.88 10.53
N ILE A 252 -3.51 -4.94 10.57
CA ILE A 252 -2.65 -4.54 9.44
C ILE A 252 -2.92 -5.40 8.19
N PRO A 253 -2.96 -6.75 8.27
CA PRO A 253 -3.39 -7.57 7.14
C PRO A 253 -4.78 -7.23 6.58
N VAL A 254 -5.72 -6.81 7.44
CA VAL A 254 -7.09 -6.45 7.02
C VAL A 254 -7.05 -5.17 6.20
N LEU A 255 -6.44 -4.11 6.73
CA LEU A 255 -6.28 -2.82 6.05
C LEU A 255 -5.59 -2.96 4.69
N MET A 256 -4.56 -3.80 4.61
CA MET A 256 -3.85 -4.04 3.35
C MET A 256 -4.70 -4.80 2.34
N LYS A 257 -5.49 -5.79 2.74
CA LYS A 257 -6.42 -6.49 1.83
C LYS A 257 -7.55 -5.57 1.34
N GLU A 258 -8.04 -4.66 2.18
CA GLU A 258 -9.01 -3.64 1.80
C GLU A 258 -8.43 -2.65 0.79
N PHE A 259 -7.19 -2.23 1.01
CA PHE A 259 -6.45 -1.39 0.06
C PHE A 259 -6.23 -2.12 -1.28
N GLU A 260 -5.77 -3.37 -1.25
CA GLU A 260 -5.63 -4.21 -2.46
C GLU A 260 -6.96 -4.32 -3.23
N THR A 261 -8.06 -4.59 -2.51
CA THR A 261 -9.41 -4.67 -3.09
C THR A 261 -9.83 -3.36 -3.75
N SER A 262 -9.49 -2.23 -3.14
CA SER A 262 -9.75 -0.89 -3.70
C SER A 262 -8.98 -0.66 -5.00
N LEU A 263 -7.70 -1.05 -5.04
CA LEU A 263 -6.89 -1.00 -6.27
C LEU A 263 -7.49 -1.88 -7.38
N GLN A 264 -7.93 -3.10 -7.06
CA GLN A 264 -8.57 -3.99 -8.04
C GLN A 264 -9.88 -3.42 -8.59
N LYS A 265 -10.69 -2.76 -7.75
CA LYS A 265 -11.92 -2.07 -8.20
C LYS A 265 -11.59 -0.93 -9.17
N LEU A 266 -10.53 -0.17 -8.92
CA LEU A 266 -10.08 0.91 -9.80
C LEU A 266 -9.64 0.37 -11.17
N ALA A 267 -8.86 -0.72 -11.18
CA ALA A 267 -8.44 -1.38 -12.41
C ALA A 267 -9.64 -1.79 -13.28
N ARG A 268 -10.63 -2.48 -12.68
CA ARG A 268 -11.85 -2.92 -13.37
C ARG A 268 -12.68 -1.76 -13.94
N ARG A 269 -12.79 -0.65 -13.21
CA ARG A 269 -13.50 0.55 -13.69
C ARG A 269 -12.84 1.15 -14.93
N LYS A 270 -11.52 1.14 -15.00
CA LYS A 270 -10.76 1.66 -16.15
C LYS A 270 -11.00 0.80 -17.39
N THR A 271 -10.89 -0.52 -17.27
CA THR A 271 -11.15 -1.48 -18.37
C THR A 271 -12.59 -1.35 -18.89
N ARG A 272 -13.58 -1.30 -17.99
CA ARG A 272 -14.98 -1.09 -18.40
C ARG A 272 -15.18 0.24 -19.12
N ARG A 273 -14.53 1.32 -18.68
CA ARG A 273 -14.66 2.63 -19.36
C ARG A 273 -14.04 2.61 -20.77
N THR A 274 -12.93 1.90 -20.97
CA THR A 274 -12.29 1.77 -22.29
C THR A 274 -13.10 0.91 -23.25
N GLU A 275 -13.65 -0.22 -22.78
CA GLU A 275 -14.58 -1.05 -23.56
C GLU A 275 -15.85 -0.27 -23.91
N HIS A 276 -16.42 0.46 -22.94
CA HIS A 276 -17.56 1.32 -23.20
C HIS A 276 -17.22 2.38 -24.24
N ALA A 277 -16.07 3.06 -24.13
CA ALA A 277 -15.61 4.06 -25.11
C ALA A 277 -15.45 3.47 -26.53
N GLN A 278 -14.92 2.25 -26.65
CA GLN A 278 -14.83 1.54 -27.93
C GLN A 278 -16.22 1.15 -28.47
N ALA A 279 -17.13 0.68 -27.61
CA ALA A 279 -18.52 0.47 -27.99
C ALA A 279 -19.21 1.77 -28.43
N ARG A 280 -18.88 2.91 -27.82
CA ARG A 280 -19.40 4.24 -28.23
C ARG A 280 -18.97 4.63 -29.63
N LEU A 281 -17.76 4.25 -30.05
CA LEU A 281 -17.23 4.51 -31.38
C LEU A 281 -17.94 3.66 -32.45
N SER A 282 -18.35 2.44 -32.11
CA SER A 282 -19.13 1.57 -33.01
C SER A 282 -20.63 1.89 -33.01
N GLU A 283 -21.17 2.48 -31.95
CA GLU A 283 -22.58 2.89 -31.88
C GLU A 283 -22.81 4.19 -32.68
N LYS A 284 -23.66 4.15 -33.72
CA LYS A 284 -24.19 5.35 -34.39
C LYS A 284 -25.11 6.12 -33.44
N ARG A 285 -24.51 6.90 -32.54
CA ARG A 285 -25.24 7.65 -31.51
C ARG A 285 -26.04 8.79 -32.15
N PRO A 286 -27.32 8.96 -31.79
CA PRO A 286 -28.14 10.03 -32.31
C PRO A 286 -27.92 11.32 -31.51
N VAL A 287 -26.67 11.77 -31.40
CA VAL A 287 -26.33 13.01 -30.66
C VAL A 287 -27.00 14.21 -31.31
N ASN A 288 -26.94 14.29 -32.65
CA ASN A 288 -27.50 15.39 -33.44
C ASN A 288 -29.04 15.50 -33.37
N LYS A 289 -29.73 14.53 -32.76
CA LYS A 289 -31.20 14.52 -32.60
C LYS A 289 -31.67 14.86 -31.20
N ALA A 290 -30.77 15.08 -30.25
CA ALA A 290 -31.14 15.31 -28.86
C ALA A 290 -32.06 16.52 -28.66
N LEU A 291 -31.77 17.64 -29.33
CA LEU A 291 -32.59 18.85 -29.21
C LEU A 291 -33.91 18.72 -29.98
N ASP A 292 -33.89 18.16 -31.19
CA ASP A 292 -35.11 17.88 -31.97
C ASP A 292 -36.07 16.96 -31.19
N ASP A 293 -35.52 15.92 -30.56
CA ASP A 293 -36.30 14.96 -29.78
C ASP A 293 -36.77 15.55 -28.45
N LEU A 294 -36.01 16.46 -27.83
CA LEU A 294 -36.47 17.23 -26.66
C LEU A 294 -37.64 18.17 -27.01
N ARG A 295 -37.60 18.81 -28.20
CA ARG A 295 -38.71 19.63 -28.70
C ARG A 295 -39.98 18.81 -28.90
N ALA A 296 -39.84 17.65 -29.53
CA ALA A 296 -40.96 16.80 -29.91
C ALA A 296 -41.45 15.87 -28.78
N ALA A 297 -40.68 15.70 -27.69
CA ALA A 297 -41.03 14.79 -26.61
C ALA A 297 -42.27 15.25 -25.85
N SER A 298 -43.24 14.34 -25.72
CA SER A 298 -44.38 14.51 -24.83
C SER A 298 -43.93 14.51 -23.37
N ASN A 299 -44.73 15.11 -22.48
CA ASN A 299 -44.42 15.20 -21.05
C ASN A 299 -44.28 13.83 -20.37
N GLU A 300 -44.88 12.79 -20.94
CA GLU A 300 -44.79 11.40 -20.44
C GLU A 300 -43.43 10.76 -20.76
N ASN A 301 -42.68 11.31 -21.72
CA ASN A 301 -41.39 10.81 -22.16
C ASN A 301 -40.20 11.56 -21.55
N ILE A 302 -40.44 12.36 -20.51
CA ILE A 302 -39.42 13.13 -19.81
C ILE A 302 -39.34 12.70 -18.34
N PHE A 303 -38.17 12.22 -17.96
CA PHE A 303 -37.90 11.61 -16.67
C PHE A 303 -36.69 12.24 -15.97
N LYS A 304 -36.52 11.90 -14.70
CA LYS A 304 -35.38 12.20 -13.84
C LYS A 304 -34.68 10.90 -13.44
N GLU A 305 -33.37 10.81 -13.58
CA GLU A 305 -32.59 9.69 -13.05
C GLU A 305 -32.45 9.83 -11.53
N ASN A 306 -32.91 8.81 -10.79
CA ASN A 306 -33.04 8.83 -9.33
C ASN A 306 -31.71 9.09 -8.58
N LYS A 307 -30.56 8.72 -9.16
CA LYS A 307 -29.25 8.80 -8.48
C LYS A 307 -28.49 10.11 -8.70
N ASP A 308 -28.58 10.70 -9.89
CA ASP A 308 -27.60 11.69 -10.37
C ASP A 308 -28.26 13.02 -10.79
N ASP A 309 -29.55 13.25 -10.45
CA ASP A 309 -30.35 14.43 -10.84
C ASP A 309 -30.33 14.74 -12.35
N ARG A 310 -30.08 13.74 -13.18
CA ARG A 310 -30.06 13.90 -14.65
C ARG A 310 -31.47 13.88 -15.23
N ARG A 311 -31.69 14.64 -16.30
CA ARG A 311 -32.93 14.66 -17.06
C ARG A 311 -32.81 13.70 -18.24
N ILE A 312 -33.82 12.86 -18.43
CA ILE A 312 -33.87 11.81 -19.44
C ILE A 312 -35.03 12.10 -20.38
N VAL A 313 -34.75 12.15 -21.68
CA VAL A 313 -35.76 12.35 -22.73
C VAL A 313 -35.78 11.12 -23.62
N ILE A 314 -36.96 10.53 -23.80
CA ILE A 314 -37.16 9.40 -24.71
C ILE A 314 -37.79 9.91 -26.01
N GLY A 315 -36.99 9.92 -27.07
CA GLY A 315 -37.39 10.27 -28.43
C GLY A 315 -37.81 9.05 -29.28
N PRO A 316 -38.24 9.29 -30.53
CA PRO A 316 -38.66 8.25 -31.46
C PRO A 316 -37.62 7.15 -31.66
N LYS A 317 -38.06 5.92 -31.95
CA LYS A 317 -37.19 4.74 -32.10
C LYS A 317 -36.34 4.45 -30.85
N ASN A 318 -36.90 4.71 -29.66
CA ASN A 318 -36.26 4.47 -28.36
C ASN A 318 -34.91 5.17 -28.20
N ARG A 319 -34.76 6.34 -28.82
CA ARG A 319 -33.58 7.18 -28.61
C ARG A 319 -33.71 7.81 -27.23
N VAL A 320 -32.66 7.69 -26.43
CA VAL A 320 -32.62 8.21 -25.08
C VAL A 320 -31.53 9.25 -25.00
N HIS A 321 -31.92 10.44 -24.59
CA HIS A 321 -31.05 11.60 -24.42
C HIS A 321 -30.94 11.92 -22.93
N VAL A 322 -29.71 12.19 -22.50
CA VAL A 322 -29.41 12.51 -21.10
C VAL A 322 -28.90 13.93 -21.04
N PHE A 323 -29.53 14.75 -20.21
CA PHE A 323 -29.17 16.14 -19.94
C PHE A 323 -28.83 16.32 -18.46
N GLU A 324 -27.94 17.25 -18.16
CA GLU A 324 -27.73 17.76 -16.80
C GLU A 324 -28.93 18.63 -16.38
N ALA A 325 -29.00 18.96 -15.09
CA ALA A 325 -30.07 19.80 -14.54
C ALA A 325 -30.07 21.22 -15.13
N ASP A 326 -28.90 21.70 -15.59
CA ASP A 326 -28.72 22.97 -16.29
C ASP A 326 -29.05 22.90 -17.78
N GLY A 327 -29.58 21.77 -18.28
CA GLY A 327 -29.92 21.53 -19.68
C GLY A 327 -28.74 21.13 -20.57
N LYS A 328 -27.51 21.02 -20.05
CA LYS A 328 -26.40 20.58 -20.90
C LYS A 328 -26.59 19.13 -21.37
N HIS A 329 -26.53 18.90 -22.69
CA HIS A 329 -26.60 17.54 -23.25
C HIS A 329 -25.33 16.75 -22.91
N ILE A 330 -25.50 15.59 -22.26
CA ILE A 330 -24.39 14.70 -21.86
C ILE A 330 -24.17 13.63 -22.92
N THR A 331 -25.24 12.93 -23.31
CA THR A 331 -25.11 11.77 -24.20
C THR A 331 -26.44 11.34 -24.82
N SER A 332 -26.35 10.64 -25.95
CA SER A 332 -27.48 10.00 -26.63
C SER A 332 -27.16 8.54 -26.87
N LEU A 333 -28.16 7.68 -26.74
CA LEU A 333 -28.06 6.25 -27.04
C LEU A 333 -29.40 5.71 -27.52
N THR A 334 -29.42 4.55 -28.17
CA THR A 334 -30.65 3.86 -28.56
C THR A 334 -30.82 2.65 -27.66
N LEU A 335 -31.95 2.52 -26.96
CA LEU A 335 -32.24 1.36 -26.12
C LEU A 335 -33.29 0.45 -26.79
N ASP A 336 -33.27 -0.83 -26.47
CA ASP A 336 -34.43 -1.68 -26.70
C ASP A 336 -35.56 -1.32 -25.71
N ARG A 337 -36.80 -1.70 -26.06
CA ARG A 337 -37.99 -1.38 -25.27
C ARG A 337 -37.97 -2.05 -23.90
N VAL A 338 -37.45 -3.28 -23.82
CA VAL A 338 -37.32 -4.06 -22.58
C VAL A 338 -36.43 -3.34 -21.57
N SER A 339 -35.35 -2.71 -22.03
CA SER A 339 -34.40 -1.96 -21.19
C SER A 339 -35.00 -0.67 -20.65
N ILE A 340 -35.86 0.00 -21.41
CA ILE A 340 -36.61 1.17 -20.96
C ILE A 340 -37.62 0.74 -19.89
N ASP A 341 -38.45 -0.25 -20.19
CA ASP A 341 -39.51 -0.73 -19.29
C ASP A 341 -38.91 -1.22 -17.97
N ARG A 342 -37.79 -1.94 -18.02
CA ARG A 342 -37.08 -2.37 -16.82
C ARG A 342 -36.64 -1.19 -15.95
N ARG A 343 -36.13 -0.10 -16.54
CA ARG A 343 -35.64 1.08 -15.80
C ARG A 343 -36.77 1.86 -15.14
N LEU A 344 -37.92 1.92 -15.80
CA LEU A 344 -39.14 2.47 -15.23
C LEU A 344 -39.66 1.60 -14.08
N LYS A 345 -39.73 0.27 -14.29
CA LYS A 345 -40.20 -0.69 -13.27
C LYS A 345 -39.37 -0.67 -11.98
N ILE A 346 -38.04 -0.53 -12.09
CA ILE A 346 -37.15 -0.46 -10.90
C ILE A 346 -37.02 0.95 -10.33
N MET A 347 -37.86 1.91 -10.77
CA MET A 347 -37.85 3.31 -10.29
C MET A 347 -36.49 3.99 -10.45
N ARG A 348 -35.73 3.59 -11.48
CA ARG A 348 -34.46 4.26 -11.82
C ARG A 348 -34.72 5.58 -12.55
N TRP A 349 -35.80 5.63 -13.33
CA TRP A 349 -36.28 6.83 -13.99
C TRP A 349 -37.65 7.18 -13.41
N LEU A 350 -37.74 8.38 -12.84
CA LEU A 350 -38.96 8.90 -12.23
C LEU A 350 -39.56 9.96 -13.16
N PRO A 351 -40.89 10.08 -13.28
CA PRO A 351 -41.50 11.17 -14.04
C PRO A 351 -40.97 12.52 -13.57
N LEU A 352 -40.56 13.37 -14.50
CA LEU A 352 -40.09 14.70 -14.16
C LEU A 352 -41.28 15.61 -13.79
N ALA A 353 -41.13 16.48 -12.79
CA ALA A 353 -42.18 17.43 -12.42
C ALA A 353 -42.47 18.43 -13.56
N SER A 354 -43.70 18.92 -13.67
CA SER A 354 -44.11 19.82 -14.75
C SER A 354 -43.29 21.11 -14.81
N THR A 355 -42.97 21.70 -13.66
CA THR A 355 -42.13 22.90 -13.55
C THR A 355 -40.70 22.67 -14.04
N GLU A 356 -40.12 21.50 -13.74
CA GLU A 356 -38.77 21.14 -14.19
C GLU A 356 -38.73 20.81 -15.69
N LYS A 357 -39.84 20.29 -16.26
CA LYS A 357 -39.97 20.07 -17.71
C LYS A 357 -39.98 21.39 -18.47
N GLU A 358 -40.73 22.38 -17.99
CA GLU A 358 -40.78 23.72 -18.58
C GLU A 358 -39.43 24.42 -18.49
N GLN A 359 -38.74 24.30 -17.35
CA GLN A 359 -37.39 24.83 -17.19
C GLN A 359 -36.41 24.23 -18.20
N LEU A 360 -36.43 22.91 -18.40
CA LEU A 360 -35.57 22.23 -19.36
C LEU A 360 -35.81 22.71 -20.80
N ARG A 361 -37.08 22.90 -21.20
CA ARG A 361 -37.42 23.43 -22.53
C ARG A 361 -36.99 24.90 -22.69
N ARG A 362 -37.24 25.72 -21.67
CA ARG A 362 -36.89 27.15 -21.65
C ARG A 362 -35.38 27.39 -21.80
N ILE A 363 -34.54 26.58 -21.16
CA ILE A 363 -33.08 26.65 -21.26
C ILE A 363 -32.62 26.54 -22.73
N HIS A 364 -33.32 25.77 -23.55
CA HIS A 364 -32.99 25.55 -24.95
C HIS A 364 -33.79 26.43 -25.93
N GLY A 365 -34.57 27.39 -25.44
CA GLY A 365 -35.40 28.26 -26.26
C GLY A 365 -36.51 27.51 -27.00
N ILE A 366 -37.14 26.55 -26.32
CA ILE A 366 -38.20 25.67 -26.83
C ILE A 366 -39.51 25.93 -26.09
#